data_AF-W5ME61-F1
#
_entry.id   AF-W5ME61-F1
#
_cell.length_a   1.000
_cell.length_b   1.000
_cell.length_c   1.000
_cell.angle_alpha   90.00
_cell.angle_beta   90.00
_cell.angle_gamma   90.00
#
_symmetry.space_group_name_H-M   'P 1'
#
loop_
_entity.id
_entity.type
_entity.pdbx_description
1 polymer ?
#
loop_
_entity_poly.entity_id
_entity_poly.type
_entity_poly.pdbx_seq_one_letter_code
_entity_poly.pdbx_strand_id
1 'polypeptide(L)'
;VNNNGFITFDTPMSTYVPYRFPARSGIDIIAGFWTDIDDRNNGIISYRQVTSGSVLQQATSDINQYFPLIQFTARWVFMATWDRVAYYPNSGTETTFQVVLISDGTYSFVLLNYGIIAATNKVIEYCPGMIVFLFPLLQAGYDTRTSDHHFVIPGSFQSNITNLMYTSNVNVPGRWAFRTD
;
A
#
# COMPACT_ATOMS: atom_id res chain seq x y z
N VAL A 1 2.34 11.19 -0.53
CA VAL A 1 1.58 10.20 -1.34
C VAL A 1 2.19 10.21 -2.73
N ASN A 2 2.66 9.07 -3.21
CA ASN A 2 3.31 8.95 -4.52
C ASN A 2 2.33 8.43 -5.58
N ASN A 3 2.53 8.79 -6.85
CA ASN A 3 1.74 8.26 -7.96
C ASN A 3 1.81 6.73 -8.01
N ASN A 4 3.00 6.18 -7.80
CA ASN A 4 3.33 4.77 -7.95
C ASN A 4 2.90 3.89 -6.75
N GLY A 5 1.87 4.27 -6.00
CA GLY A 5 1.23 3.36 -5.04
C GLY A 5 1.89 3.22 -3.67
N PHE A 6 2.72 4.18 -3.26
CA PHE A 6 3.36 4.18 -1.95
C PHE A 6 3.34 5.54 -1.24
N ILE A 7 3.67 5.53 0.04
CA ILE A 7 3.86 6.71 0.89
C ILE A 7 5.26 6.66 1.50
N THR A 8 5.98 7.77 1.44
CA THR A 8 7.20 8.05 2.20
C THR A 8 6.96 9.26 3.11
N PHE A 9 7.75 9.38 4.17
CA PHE A 9 7.55 10.38 5.21
C PHE A 9 8.59 11.50 5.17
N ASP A 10 9.86 11.16 4.93
CA ASP A 10 10.97 12.13 5.02
C ASP A 10 11.33 12.78 3.70
N THR A 11 11.21 12.04 2.59
CA THR A 11 11.72 12.49 1.29
C THR A 11 10.85 11.93 0.16
N PRO A 12 10.48 12.77 -0.83
CA PRO A 12 9.79 12.28 -2.02
C PRO A 12 10.72 11.38 -2.84
N MET A 13 10.17 10.28 -3.38
CA MET A 13 10.87 9.43 -4.33
C MET A 13 10.24 9.53 -5.71
N SER A 14 11.05 9.40 -6.75
CA SER A 14 10.60 9.30 -8.14
C SER A 14 10.66 7.86 -8.70
N THR A 15 11.08 6.90 -7.89
CA THR A 15 11.24 5.51 -8.30
C THR A 15 9.89 4.83 -8.55
N TYR A 16 9.68 4.36 -9.78
CA TYR A 16 8.51 3.58 -10.20
C TYR A 16 8.77 2.07 -10.18
N VAL A 17 10.04 1.64 -10.26
CA VAL A 17 10.44 0.24 -10.15
C VAL A 17 10.58 -0.15 -8.68
N PRO A 18 9.74 -1.04 -8.15
CA PRO A 18 9.85 -1.46 -6.76
C PRO A 18 11.08 -2.35 -6.55
N TYR A 19 11.66 -2.24 -5.36
CA TYR A 19 12.60 -3.22 -4.82
C TYR A 19 11.93 -4.09 -3.75
N ARG A 20 12.52 -5.25 -3.46
CA ARG A 20 12.02 -6.19 -2.46
C ARG A 20 12.35 -5.68 -1.06
N PHE A 21 11.39 -5.73 -0.14
CA PHE A 21 11.68 -5.57 1.28
C PHE A 21 12.19 -6.88 1.90
N PRO A 22 13.03 -6.84 2.94
CA PRO A 22 13.67 -5.65 3.51
C PRO A 22 14.76 -5.10 2.57
N ALA A 23 14.76 -3.78 2.37
CA ALA A 23 15.60 -3.11 1.37
C ALA A 23 16.74 -2.30 1.97
N ARG A 24 16.70 -1.99 3.28
CA ARG A 24 17.67 -1.12 3.96
C ARG A 24 17.90 0.19 3.19
N SER A 25 16.83 0.76 2.66
CA SER A 25 16.85 1.86 1.70
C SER A 25 17.20 3.21 2.32
N GLY A 26 17.25 3.31 3.65
CA GLY A 26 17.51 4.58 4.33
C GLY A 26 16.26 5.47 4.48
N ILE A 27 15.07 4.95 4.16
CA ILE A 27 13.79 5.67 4.24
C ILE A 27 12.68 4.79 4.82
N ASP A 28 11.71 5.42 5.49
CA ASP A 28 10.45 4.76 5.87
C ASP A 28 9.47 4.80 4.70
N ILE A 29 8.96 3.62 4.32
CA ILE A 29 8.05 3.46 3.19
C ILE A 29 6.89 2.52 3.52
N ILE A 30 5.68 2.94 3.15
CA ILE A 30 4.50 2.07 3.08
C ILE A 30 4.17 1.88 1.61
N ALA A 31 4.40 0.67 1.10
CA ALA A 31 4.02 0.28 -0.24
C ALA A 31 2.60 -0.31 -0.20
N GLY A 32 1.60 0.51 -0.52
CA GLY A 32 0.23 0.02 -0.65
C GLY A 32 0.11 -0.95 -1.82
N PHE A 33 0.62 -0.54 -2.98
CA PHE A 33 0.67 -1.35 -4.19
C PHE A 33 1.75 -0.74 -5.10
N TRP A 34 3.02 -0.85 -4.70
CA TRP A 34 4.10 -0.14 -5.38
C TRP A 34 4.42 -0.79 -6.71
N THR A 35 4.09 -0.09 -7.78
CA THR A 35 4.38 -0.46 -9.17
C THR A 35 4.33 0.78 -10.06
N ASP A 36 4.65 0.64 -11.34
CA ASP A 36 4.62 1.74 -12.31
C ASP A 36 3.16 2.05 -12.71
N ILE A 37 2.62 3.14 -12.17
CA ILE A 37 1.23 3.56 -12.32
C ILE A 37 1.16 4.76 -13.28
N ASP A 38 0.14 4.75 -14.13
CA ASP A 38 -0.14 5.80 -15.11
C ASP A 38 -1.59 6.28 -14.96
N ASP A 39 -1.77 7.41 -14.29
CA ASP A 39 -3.04 8.05 -13.99
C ASP A 39 -3.43 9.16 -14.99
N ARG A 40 -2.68 9.32 -16.10
CA ARG A 40 -2.91 10.40 -17.08
C ARG A 40 -4.23 10.27 -17.84
N ASN A 41 -4.67 9.04 -18.11
CA ASN A 41 -5.89 8.75 -18.89
C ASN A 41 -7.06 8.24 -18.03
N ASN A 42 -6.77 7.44 -16.99
CA ASN A 42 -7.78 6.91 -16.10
C ASN A 42 -7.27 6.75 -14.66
N GLY A 43 -8.20 6.86 -13.74
CA GLY A 43 -7.95 6.76 -12.30
C GLY A 43 -7.71 8.11 -11.65
N ILE A 44 -7.89 8.13 -10.32
CA ILE A 44 -7.69 9.31 -9.49
C ILE A 44 -6.92 8.91 -8.25
N ILE A 45 -5.88 9.67 -7.94
CA ILE A 45 -5.15 9.55 -6.69
C ILE A 45 -5.56 10.70 -5.79
N SER A 46 -6.14 10.37 -4.64
CA SER A 46 -6.64 11.35 -3.69
C SER A 46 -6.19 10.99 -2.28
N TYR A 47 -6.06 12.01 -1.44
CA TYR A 47 -5.80 11.80 -0.03
C TYR A 47 -6.51 12.84 0.82
N ARG A 48 -6.86 12.44 2.05
CA ARG A 48 -7.47 13.34 3.03
C ARG A 48 -7.17 12.88 4.45
N GLN A 49 -7.14 13.84 5.36
CA GLN A 49 -7.11 13.59 6.79
C GLN A 49 -8.45 13.96 7.42
N VAL A 50 -8.90 13.15 8.37
CA VAL A 50 -10.09 13.42 9.18
C VAL A 50 -9.77 13.29 10.66
N THR A 51 -10.41 14.14 11.47
CA THR A 51 -10.25 14.18 12.94
C THR A 51 -11.60 14.13 13.66
N SER A 52 -12.69 13.89 12.93
CA SER A 52 -14.05 13.71 13.46
C SER A 52 -14.94 12.98 12.45
N GLY A 53 -16.14 12.58 12.88
CA GLY A 53 -17.15 11.95 12.02
C GLY A 53 -17.08 10.43 11.97
N SER A 54 -17.92 9.84 11.12
CA SER A 54 -18.13 8.39 11.04
C SER A 54 -16.89 7.60 10.65
N VAL A 55 -16.02 8.15 9.80
CA VAL A 55 -14.77 7.50 9.39
C VAL A 55 -13.83 7.28 10.59
N LEU A 56 -13.72 8.28 11.48
CA LEU A 56 -12.90 8.19 12.69
C LEU A 56 -13.46 7.14 13.67
N GLN A 57 -14.79 7.10 13.80
CA GLN A 57 -15.49 6.11 14.64
C GLN A 57 -15.31 4.69 14.10
N GLN A 58 -15.42 4.50 12.77
CA GLN A 58 -15.19 3.21 12.14
C GLN A 58 -13.75 2.75 12.33
N ALA A 59 -12.76 3.63 12.11
CA ALA A 59 -11.36 3.31 12.34
C ALA A 59 -11.11 2.90 13.80
N THR A 60 -11.75 3.56 14.75
CA THR A 60 -11.68 3.19 16.18
C THR A 60 -12.25 1.80 16.41
N SER A 61 -13.43 1.49 15.85
CA SER A 61 -14.04 0.16 15.97
C SER A 61 -13.19 -0.94 15.33
N ASP A 62 -12.67 -0.69 14.13
CA ASP A 62 -11.83 -1.63 13.39
C ASP A 62 -10.56 -1.98 14.19
N ILE A 63 -9.85 -0.98 14.72
CA ILE A 63 -8.62 -1.22 15.49
C ILE A 63 -8.90 -1.97 16.79
N ASN A 64 -9.95 -1.61 17.54
CA ASN A 64 -10.31 -2.33 18.76
C ASN A 64 -10.74 -3.78 18.47
N GLN A 65 -11.33 -4.05 17.30
CA GLN A 65 -11.67 -5.40 16.86
C GLN A 65 -10.41 -6.20 16.49
N TYR A 66 -9.46 -5.61 15.75
CA TYR A 66 -8.27 -6.31 15.26
C TYR A 66 -7.19 -6.47 16.33
N PHE A 67 -7.13 -5.55 17.29
CA PHE A 67 -6.14 -5.51 18.36
C PHE A 67 -6.84 -5.37 19.73
N PRO A 68 -7.51 -6.43 20.24
CA PRO A 68 -8.36 -6.33 21.43
C PRO A 68 -7.58 -6.15 22.75
N LEU A 69 -6.25 -6.27 22.73
CA LEU A 69 -5.40 -6.11 23.92
C LEU A 69 -5.06 -4.65 24.23
N ILE A 70 -5.48 -3.72 23.39
CA ILE A 70 -5.26 -2.28 23.57
C ILE A 70 -6.60 -1.56 23.67
N GLN A 71 -6.65 -0.51 24.49
CA GLN A 71 -7.75 0.43 24.49
C GLN A 71 -7.42 1.56 23.52
N PHE A 72 -8.12 1.61 22.39
CA PHE A 72 -7.80 2.56 21.32
C PHE A 72 -8.95 3.52 21.04
N THR A 73 -8.64 4.79 20.78
CA THR A 73 -9.60 5.79 20.27
C THR A 73 -8.90 6.71 19.30
N ALA A 74 -9.20 6.58 18.00
CA ALA A 74 -8.51 7.34 16.96
C ALA A 74 -8.69 8.85 17.16
N ARG A 75 -7.59 9.60 17.10
CA ARG A 75 -7.59 11.08 17.09
C ARG A 75 -7.57 11.61 15.66
N TRP A 76 -6.93 10.90 14.76
CA TRP A 76 -6.93 11.22 13.35
C TRP A 76 -6.81 9.97 12.48
N VAL A 77 -7.32 10.08 11.26
CA VAL A 77 -7.19 9.08 10.19
C VAL A 77 -6.76 9.80 8.93
N PHE A 78 -5.70 9.33 8.30
CA PHE A 78 -5.26 9.75 6.97
C PHE A 78 -5.53 8.63 5.98
N MET A 79 -6.18 8.92 4.86
CA MET A 79 -6.44 7.95 3.80
C MET A 79 -5.83 8.46 2.50
N ALA A 80 -5.02 7.63 1.85
CA ALA A 80 -4.60 7.81 0.46
C ALA A 80 -5.22 6.71 -0.40
N THR A 81 -5.94 7.08 -1.45
CA THR A 81 -6.67 6.17 -2.32
C THR A 81 -6.19 6.35 -3.75
N TRP A 82 -5.81 5.25 -4.37
CA TRP A 82 -5.61 5.13 -5.81
C TRP A 82 -6.86 4.44 -6.33
N ASP A 83 -7.75 5.18 -6.96
CA ASP A 83 -9.01 4.65 -7.46
C ASP A 83 -8.93 4.47 -8.98
N ARG A 84 -9.16 3.23 -9.45
CA ARG A 84 -9.20 2.84 -10.87
C ARG A 84 -7.98 3.29 -11.69
N VAL A 85 -6.79 3.25 -11.09
CA VAL A 85 -5.54 3.62 -11.74
C VAL A 85 -5.05 2.52 -12.69
N ALA A 86 -4.35 2.89 -13.77
CA ALA A 86 -3.79 1.97 -14.75
C ALA A 86 -2.30 1.70 -14.56
N TYR A 87 -1.82 0.59 -15.14
CA TYR A 87 -0.39 0.29 -15.20
C TYR A 87 0.28 1.04 -16.36
N TYR A 88 1.46 1.62 -16.14
CA TYR A 88 2.22 2.28 -17.21
C TYR A 88 2.73 1.31 -18.28
N PRO A 89 2.66 1.62 -19.58
CA PRO A 89 2.01 2.80 -20.16
C PRO A 89 0.52 2.55 -20.40
N ASN A 90 -0.32 3.53 -20.07
CA ASN A 90 -1.72 3.72 -20.49
C ASN A 90 -2.49 2.42 -20.83
N SER A 91 -2.48 1.42 -19.94
CA SER A 91 -3.04 0.10 -20.23
C SER A 91 -4.57 0.05 -20.24
N GLY A 92 -5.25 1.11 -19.78
CA GLY A 92 -6.70 1.12 -19.57
C GLY A 92 -7.18 0.14 -18.50
N THR A 93 -6.25 -0.44 -17.72
CA THR A 93 -6.59 -1.31 -16.59
C THR A 93 -7.11 -0.48 -15.43
N GLU A 94 -7.96 -1.07 -14.59
CA GLU A 94 -8.47 -0.43 -13.39
C GLU A 94 -7.99 -1.20 -12.14
N THR A 95 -7.16 -0.56 -11.33
CA THR A 95 -6.73 -1.07 -10.02
C THR A 95 -7.13 -0.05 -8.95
N THR A 96 -7.79 -0.49 -7.88
CA THR A 96 -8.19 0.34 -6.74
C THR A 96 -7.60 -0.21 -5.45
N PHE A 97 -6.88 0.62 -4.71
CA PHE A 97 -6.36 0.30 -3.39
C PHE A 97 -6.25 1.56 -2.53
N GLN A 98 -6.13 1.37 -1.22
CA GLN A 98 -6.06 2.45 -0.24
C GLN A 98 -5.06 2.12 0.88
N VAL A 99 -4.30 3.13 1.27
CA VAL A 99 -3.47 3.13 2.49
C VAL A 99 -4.15 4.03 3.52
N VAL A 100 -4.40 3.50 4.72
CA VAL A 100 -5.01 4.23 5.83
C VAL A 100 -4.04 4.27 7.00
N LEU A 101 -3.67 5.46 7.46
CA LEU A 101 -2.90 5.67 8.68
C LEU A 101 -3.85 6.12 9.78
N ILE A 102 -3.77 5.51 10.96
CA ILE A 102 -4.68 5.75 12.07
C ILE A 102 -3.83 5.93 13.32
N SER A 103 -4.07 6.97 14.11
CA SER A 103 -3.36 7.15 15.38
C SER A 103 -4.22 7.83 16.44
N ASP A 104 -3.97 7.49 17.70
CA ASP A 104 -4.48 8.16 18.89
C ASP A 104 -3.42 9.08 19.55
N GLY A 105 -2.25 9.22 18.92
CA GLY A 105 -1.10 9.96 19.44
C GLY A 105 -0.15 9.13 20.32
N THR A 106 -0.53 7.90 20.68
CA THR A 106 0.34 6.92 21.37
C THR A 106 0.54 5.70 20.49
N TYR A 107 -0.54 5.06 20.06
CA TYR A 107 -0.54 3.92 19.16
C TYR A 107 -0.83 4.35 17.73
N SER A 108 -0.17 3.71 16.77
CA SER A 108 -0.30 4.01 15.35
C SER A 108 -0.46 2.75 14.52
N PHE A 109 -1.36 2.79 13.54
CA PHE A 109 -1.72 1.65 12.71
C PHE A 109 -1.73 2.02 11.23
N VAL A 110 -1.45 1.00 10.41
CA VAL A 110 -1.61 1.04 8.97
C VAL A 110 -2.64 0.00 8.56
N LEU A 111 -3.67 0.42 7.81
CA LEU A 111 -4.53 -0.48 7.05
C LEU A 111 -4.21 -0.37 5.57
N LEU A 112 -4.09 -1.52 4.90
CA LEU A 112 -4.03 -1.62 3.45
C LEU A 112 -5.31 -2.28 2.98
N ASN A 113 -6.07 -1.59 2.13
CA ASN A 113 -7.31 -2.08 1.56
C ASN A 113 -7.16 -2.27 0.05
N TYR A 114 -7.52 -3.44 -0.46
CA TYR A 114 -7.49 -3.79 -1.87
C TYR A 114 -8.91 -3.96 -2.40
N GLY A 115 -9.29 -3.11 -3.36
CA GLY A 115 -10.53 -3.22 -4.12
C GLY A 115 -10.33 -4.10 -5.34
N ILE A 116 -10.79 -3.67 -6.52
CA ILE A 116 -10.49 -4.37 -7.77
C ILE A 116 -9.00 -4.25 -8.07
N ILE A 117 -8.31 -5.37 -8.30
CA ILE A 117 -6.91 -5.40 -8.76
C ILE A 117 -6.88 -6.01 -10.15
N ALA A 118 -6.50 -5.22 -11.16
CA ALA A 118 -6.38 -5.72 -12.52
C ALA A 118 -5.23 -6.72 -12.63
N ALA A 119 -5.46 -7.82 -13.35
CA ALA A 119 -4.40 -8.73 -13.73
C ALA A 119 -3.37 -7.99 -14.60
N THR A 120 -2.10 -8.34 -14.43
CA THR A 120 -1.02 -7.81 -15.26
C THR A 120 -0.01 -8.89 -15.55
N ASN A 121 0.34 -8.99 -16.84
CA ASN A 121 1.47 -9.77 -17.30
C ASN A 121 2.70 -8.88 -17.48
N LYS A 122 2.65 -7.60 -17.04
CA LYS A 122 3.77 -6.66 -17.19
C LYS A 122 4.94 -7.11 -16.34
N VAL A 123 5.82 -7.79 -17.03
CA VAL A 123 7.22 -7.91 -16.72
C VAL A 123 7.88 -6.65 -17.28
N ILE A 124 8.53 -5.82 -16.48
CA ILE A 124 9.25 -4.67 -17.05
C ILE A 124 10.38 -5.22 -17.93
N GLU A 125 10.29 -4.94 -19.23
CA GLU A 125 11.22 -5.38 -20.26
C GLU A 125 12.42 -4.40 -20.35
N TYR A 126 13.55 -4.86 -19.81
CA TYR A 126 14.96 -4.56 -20.12
C TYR A 126 15.44 -3.11 -20.46
N CYS A 127 16.46 -2.66 -19.70
CA CYS A 127 17.56 -1.81 -20.18
C CYS A 127 18.75 -2.70 -20.59
N PRO A 128 19.51 -2.41 -21.66
CA PRO A 128 20.61 -3.25 -22.12
C PRO A 128 21.67 -3.57 -21.03
N GLY A 129 21.70 -4.81 -20.51
CA GLY A 129 22.78 -5.33 -19.64
C GLY A 129 22.39 -5.98 -18.29
N MET A 130 21.11 -6.09 -17.91
CA MET A 130 20.72 -6.65 -16.59
C MET A 130 19.61 -7.70 -16.61
N ILE A 131 19.76 -8.76 -15.80
CA ILE A 131 18.83 -9.90 -15.58
C ILE A 131 17.34 -9.56 -15.78
N VAL A 132 16.69 -10.34 -16.65
CA VAL A 132 15.23 -10.34 -16.87
C VAL A 132 14.54 -10.88 -15.62
N PHE A 133 13.78 -10.04 -14.91
CA PHE A 133 12.78 -10.56 -13.97
C PHE A 133 11.62 -11.09 -14.79
N LEU A 134 11.07 -12.27 -14.51
CA LEU A 134 9.94 -12.87 -15.26
C LEU A 134 8.59 -12.65 -14.57
N PHE A 135 8.53 -11.75 -13.59
CA PHE A 135 7.38 -11.56 -12.71
C PHE A 135 6.97 -10.09 -12.65
N PRO A 136 5.70 -9.79 -12.33
CA PRO A 136 5.25 -8.43 -12.06
C PRO A 136 6.12 -7.79 -10.99
N LEU A 137 6.67 -6.61 -11.27
CA LEU A 137 7.41 -5.82 -10.29
C LEU A 137 6.39 -5.08 -9.44
N LEU A 138 6.03 -5.71 -8.33
CA LEU A 138 5.12 -5.16 -7.35
C LEU A 138 5.55 -5.47 -5.92
N GLN A 139 5.59 -4.43 -5.09
CA GLN A 139 5.81 -4.55 -3.65
C GLN A 139 4.57 -4.07 -2.89
N ALA A 140 4.11 -4.88 -1.93
CA ALA A 140 3.06 -4.52 -1.00
C ALA A 140 3.50 -4.82 0.44
N GLY A 141 3.25 -3.88 1.36
CA GLY A 141 3.70 -3.96 2.76
C GLY A 141 4.38 -2.68 3.22
N TYR A 142 5.32 -2.79 4.15
CA TYR A 142 6.08 -1.64 4.66
C TYR A 142 7.51 -2.04 5.01
N ASP A 143 8.41 -1.05 5.04
CA ASP A 143 9.80 -1.22 5.42
C ASP A 143 10.27 0.08 6.08
N THR A 144 10.91 -0.03 7.25
CA THR A 144 11.51 1.12 7.92
C THR A 144 12.90 1.42 7.38
N ARG A 145 13.40 2.61 7.68
CA ARG A 145 14.70 3.13 7.26
C ARG A 145 15.86 2.14 7.39
N THR A 146 15.92 1.41 8.49
CA THR A 146 16.96 0.41 8.79
C THR A 146 16.51 -1.03 8.50
N SER A 147 15.26 -1.22 8.10
CA SER A 147 14.56 -2.50 7.93
C SER A 147 14.42 -3.36 9.19
N ASP A 148 14.62 -2.77 10.37
CA ASP A 148 14.42 -3.46 11.65
C ASP A 148 12.94 -3.85 11.86
N HIS A 149 12.03 -3.07 11.27
CA HIS A 149 10.61 -3.38 11.19
C HIS A 149 10.17 -3.35 9.73
N HIS A 150 9.72 -4.50 9.22
CA HIS A 150 9.22 -4.61 7.86
C HIS A 150 8.19 -5.72 7.76
N PHE A 151 7.33 -5.62 6.76
CA PHE A 151 6.43 -6.69 6.39
C PHE A 151 6.27 -6.74 4.87
N VAL A 152 6.30 -7.94 4.31
CA VAL A 152 6.03 -8.21 2.89
C VAL A 152 4.72 -8.97 2.81
N ILE A 153 3.72 -8.38 2.16
CA ILE A 153 2.47 -9.09 1.90
C ILE A 153 2.75 -10.25 0.93
N PRO A 154 2.32 -11.49 1.25
CA PRO A 154 2.43 -12.64 0.35
C PRO A 154 1.84 -12.34 -1.02
N GLY A 155 2.57 -12.68 -2.09
CA GLY A 155 2.22 -12.34 -3.47
C GLY A 155 3.01 -11.15 -4.04
N SER A 156 3.73 -10.39 -3.21
CA SER A 156 4.69 -9.39 -3.70
C SER A 156 5.73 -10.02 -4.62
N PHE A 157 5.97 -9.43 -5.79
CA PHE A 157 6.80 -9.94 -6.88
C PHE A 157 6.44 -11.36 -7.34
N GLN A 158 5.15 -11.72 -7.30
CA GLN A 158 4.60 -12.97 -7.85
C GLN A 158 3.51 -12.66 -8.87
N SER A 159 3.14 -13.65 -9.70
CA SER A 159 2.14 -13.50 -10.77
C SER A 159 0.69 -13.46 -10.28
N ASN A 160 0.41 -13.89 -9.04
CA ASN A 160 -0.93 -14.01 -8.48
C ASN A 160 -1.42 -12.72 -7.79
N ILE A 161 -1.06 -11.56 -8.33
CA ILE A 161 -1.28 -10.25 -7.70
C ILE A 161 -2.76 -9.94 -7.40
N THR A 162 -3.66 -10.47 -8.21
CA THR A 162 -5.11 -10.32 -8.05
C THR A 162 -5.63 -10.97 -6.76
N ASN A 163 -4.87 -11.88 -6.14
CA ASN A 163 -5.25 -12.49 -4.87
C ASN A 163 -5.27 -11.50 -3.70
N LEU A 164 -4.63 -10.33 -3.82
CA LEU A 164 -4.66 -9.30 -2.78
C LEU A 164 -6.09 -8.91 -2.39
N MET A 165 -7.05 -8.98 -3.33
CA MET A 165 -8.48 -8.74 -3.10
C MET A 165 -9.12 -9.71 -2.08
N TYR A 166 -8.52 -10.87 -1.87
CA TYR A 166 -9.10 -11.97 -1.09
C TYR A 166 -8.27 -12.33 0.15
N THR A 167 -7.00 -11.93 0.19
CA THR A 167 -6.11 -12.21 1.33
C THR A 167 -6.27 -11.18 2.46
N SER A 168 -5.97 -11.60 3.69
CA SER A 168 -6.10 -10.78 4.89
C SER A 168 -5.32 -11.36 6.06
N ASN A 169 -4.92 -10.52 7.03
CA ASN A 169 -4.48 -10.93 8.36
C ASN A 169 -5.50 -10.61 9.47
N VAL A 170 -6.65 -10.03 9.13
CA VAL A 170 -7.72 -9.62 10.06
C VAL A 170 -9.08 -10.22 9.71
N ASN A 171 -9.11 -11.27 8.87
CA ASN A 171 -10.32 -11.95 8.41
C ASN A 171 -11.33 -11.04 7.70
N VAL A 172 -10.85 -9.96 7.06
CA VAL A 172 -11.65 -9.09 6.18
C VAL A 172 -11.02 -9.16 4.80
N PRO A 173 -11.68 -9.73 3.78
CA PRO A 173 -11.11 -9.89 2.44
C PRO A 173 -10.54 -8.57 1.91
N GLY A 174 -9.30 -8.62 1.41
CA GLY A 174 -8.64 -7.45 0.85
C GLY A 174 -8.09 -6.47 1.88
N ARG A 175 -8.17 -6.77 3.18
CA ARG A 175 -7.69 -5.89 4.24
C ARG A 175 -6.52 -6.49 5.01
N TRP A 176 -5.49 -5.69 5.15
CA TRP A 176 -4.33 -5.97 6.01
C TRP A 176 -4.19 -4.87 7.05
N ALA A 177 -3.91 -5.23 8.30
CA ALA A 177 -3.74 -4.29 9.40
C ALA A 177 -2.43 -4.53 10.16
N PHE A 178 -1.69 -3.47 10.44
CA PHE A 178 -0.43 -3.54 11.17
C PHE A 178 -0.36 -2.45 12.23
N ARG A 179 0.23 -2.77 13.38
CA ARG A 179 0.67 -1.78 14.37
C ARG A 179 2.08 -1.30 14.00
N THR A 180 2.35 0.00 14.16
CA THR A 180 3.52 0.69 13.60
C THR A 180 4.15 1.75 14.52
N ASP A 181 3.73 1.82 15.78
CA ASP A 181 4.36 2.63 16.83
C ASP A 181 5.51 1.90 17.56
#